data_AF-A0AAE2CBF9-F1
#
_entry.id   AF-A0AAE2CBF9-F1
#
_cell.length_a   1.000
_cell.length_b   1.000
_cell.length_c   1.000
_cell.angle_alpha   90.00
_cell.angle_beta   90.00
_cell.angle_gamma   90.00
#
_symmetry.space_group_name_H-M   'P 1'
#
loop_
_entity.id
_entity.type
_entity.pdbx_description
1 polymer ?
#
loop_
_entity_poly.entity_id
_entity_poly.type
_entity_poly.pdbx_seq_one_letter_code
_entity_poly.pdbx_strand_id
1 'polypeptide(L)'
;MDQHKISAASFSSFVLFFFCISLSSQTIRAEHTWQEAFKALGIAWNPDGTLNRSIDIPMVDPTPYADTKPAPIALSQDIYLSPNSKAYIRLYIPVNPPKNRKLPLIIYLHGGDFVLFSVSTVIFHNFCNDIASQFPAVVASVEFRLAPENRLPAAYDDALNAIFWPRTRPWGSAAVIPGWSTLISPGFSCWAAAPAAT
;
A
#
# COMPACT_ATOMS: atom_id res chain seq x y z
N MET A 1 -65.33 10.37 32.28
CA MET A 1 -65.13 9.90 30.89
C MET A 1 -65.32 11.10 29.99
N ASP A 2 -64.27 11.89 29.82
CA ASP A 2 -64.32 13.10 29.00
C ASP A 2 -63.60 12.84 27.68
N GLN A 3 -64.35 12.95 26.59
CA GLN A 3 -63.94 12.58 25.24
C GLN A 3 -63.21 13.79 24.63
N HIS A 4 -61.89 13.71 24.53
CA HIS A 4 -61.09 14.67 23.79
C HIS A 4 -61.45 14.64 22.30
N LYS A 5 -62.21 15.65 21.84
CA LYS A 5 -62.49 15.89 20.43
C LYS A 5 -61.23 16.34 19.72
N ILE A 6 -60.64 15.44 18.95
CA ILE A 6 -59.55 15.77 18.01
C ILE A 6 -60.20 16.47 16.81
N SER A 7 -59.85 17.74 16.59
CA SER A 7 -60.34 18.55 15.46
C SER A 7 -59.74 18.10 14.13
N ALA A 8 -60.55 18.05 13.07
CA ALA A 8 -60.14 17.69 11.71
C ALA A 8 -58.98 18.53 11.16
N ALA A 9 -58.76 19.74 11.69
CA ALA A 9 -57.63 20.60 11.34
C ALA A 9 -56.27 20.02 11.82
N SER A 10 -56.25 19.31 12.95
CA SER A 10 -55.02 18.72 13.51
C SER A 10 -54.57 17.47 12.74
N PHE A 11 -55.52 16.74 12.13
CA PHE A 11 -55.25 15.59 11.28
C PHE A 11 -54.60 16.00 9.95
N SER A 12 -55.03 17.12 9.36
CA SER A 12 -54.48 17.64 8.10
C SER A 12 -53.02 18.10 8.24
N SER A 13 -52.67 18.79 9.33
CA SER A 13 -51.28 19.20 9.58
C SER A 13 -50.35 18.00 9.84
N PHE A 14 -50.82 16.93 10.48
CA PHE A 14 -50.01 15.74 10.73
C PHE A 14 -49.72 14.95 9.43
N VAL A 15 -50.71 14.84 8.54
CA VAL A 15 -50.54 14.17 7.24
C VAL A 15 -49.59 14.96 6.33
N LEU A 16 -49.69 16.30 6.31
CA LEU A 16 -48.75 17.16 5.59
C LEU A 16 -47.33 17.11 6.17
N PHE A 17 -47.18 17.02 7.49
CA PHE A 17 -45.88 16.93 8.15
C PHE A 17 -45.16 15.60 7.86
N PHE A 18 -45.89 14.47 7.90
CA PHE A 18 -45.35 13.17 7.48
C PHE A 18 -45.03 13.12 5.98
N PHE A 19 -45.84 13.76 5.14
CA PHE A 19 -45.57 13.85 3.69
C PHE A 19 -44.32 14.70 3.40
N CYS A 20 -44.08 15.78 4.15
CA CYS A 20 -42.87 16.60 4.07
C CYS A 20 -41.62 15.85 4.56
N ILE A 21 -41.70 15.01 5.60
CA ILE A 21 -40.58 14.19 6.07
C ILE A 21 -40.27 13.04 5.09
N SER A 22 -41.29 12.49 4.41
CA SER A 22 -41.08 11.53 3.31
C SER A 22 -40.46 12.19 2.07
N LEU A 23 -40.77 13.46 1.76
CA LEU A 23 -40.11 14.19 0.66
C LEU A 23 -38.67 14.64 1.02
N SER A 24 -38.37 14.90 2.30
CA SER A 24 -37.00 15.22 2.73
C SER A 24 -36.07 13.99 2.80
N SER A 25 -36.62 12.78 2.62
CA SER A 25 -35.84 11.54 2.55
C SER A 25 -35.31 11.26 1.14
N GLN A 26 -35.36 12.23 0.22
CA GLN A 26 -34.44 12.26 -0.92
C GLN A 26 -33.05 12.60 -0.40
N THR A 27 -32.44 11.62 0.25
CA THR A 27 -30.99 11.50 0.30
C THR A 27 -30.58 11.54 -1.17
N ILE A 28 -29.99 12.64 -1.64
CA ILE A 28 -29.34 12.68 -2.95
C ILE A 28 -28.17 11.70 -2.83
N ARG A 29 -28.43 10.42 -3.06
CA ARG A 29 -27.39 9.46 -3.38
C ARG A 29 -26.96 9.88 -4.78
N ALA A 30 -25.86 10.62 -4.86
CA ALA A 30 -25.12 10.63 -6.10
C ALA A 30 -24.72 9.17 -6.35
N GLU A 31 -25.46 8.46 -7.21
CA GLU A 31 -25.13 7.09 -7.59
C GLU A 31 -23.92 7.14 -8.52
N HIS A 32 -22.75 7.39 -7.93
CA HIS A 32 -21.49 7.28 -8.62
C HIS A 32 -21.23 5.81 -8.91
N THR A 33 -21.04 5.49 -10.18
CA THR A 33 -20.71 4.12 -10.58
C THR A 33 -19.23 3.86 -10.34
N TRP A 34 -18.85 2.61 -10.10
CA TRP A 34 -17.43 2.25 -9.95
C TRP A 34 -16.63 2.56 -11.22
N GLN A 35 -17.27 2.57 -12.39
CA GLN A 35 -16.67 2.96 -13.66
C GLN A 35 -16.30 4.45 -13.69
N GLU A 36 -17.13 5.33 -13.11
CA GLU A 36 -16.81 6.76 -13.00
C GLU A 36 -15.63 6.99 -12.07
N ALA A 37 -15.57 6.27 -10.94
CA ALA A 37 -14.43 6.32 -10.04
C ALA A 37 -13.13 5.85 -10.72
N PHE A 38 -13.18 4.73 -11.45
CA PHE A 38 -12.03 4.22 -12.21
C PHE A 38 -11.59 5.19 -13.31
N LYS A 39 -12.54 5.80 -14.02
CA LYS A 39 -12.26 6.82 -15.02
C LYS A 39 -11.59 8.06 -14.41
N ALA A 40 -12.03 8.50 -13.23
CA ALA A 40 -11.39 9.59 -12.50
C ALA A 40 -9.94 9.26 -12.09
N LEU A 41 -9.64 7.97 -11.86
CA LEU A 41 -8.29 7.45 -11.62
C LEU A 41 -7.50 7.15 -12.91
N GLY A 42 -8.00 7.57 -14.08
CA GLY A 42 -7.34 7.32 -15.37
C GLY A 42 -7.31 5.84 -15.75
N ILE A 43 -8.25 5.03 -15.26
CA ILE A 43 -8.40 3.62 -15.62
C ILE A 43 -9.53 3.47 -16.64
N ALA A 44 -9.25 2.86 -17.78
CA ALA A 44 -10.23 2.53 -18.80
C ALA A 44 -10.28 1.02 -19.01
N TRP A 45 -11.49 0.44 -18.95
CA TRP A 45 -11.72 -0.98 -19.22
C TRP A 45 -11.85 -1.23 -20.71
N ASN A 46 -11.14 -2.25 -21.20
CA ASN A 46 -11.26 -2.74 -22.56
C ASN A 46 -12.32 -3.85 -22.63
N PRO A 47 -13.02 -4.03 -23.78
CA PRO A 47 -14.03 -5.09 -23.93
C PRO A 47 -13.50 -6.51 -23.75
N ASP A 48 -12.19 -6.72 -23.92
CA ASP A 48 -11.51 -8.01 -23.73
C ASP A 48 -11.20 -8.33 -22.26
N GLY A 49 -11.55 -7.44 -21.32
CA GLY A 49 -11.33 -7.60 -19.89
C GLY A 49 -9.95 -7.13 -19.40
N THR A 50 -9.12 -6.57 -20.28
CA THR A 50 -7.90 -5.85 -19.89
C THR A 50 -8.23 -4.41 -19.48
N LEU A 51 -7.25 -3.68 -18.94
CA LEU A 51 -7.41 -2.26 -18.65
C LEU A 51 -6.21 -1.44 -19.08
N ASN A 52 -6.46 -0.18 -19.41
CA ASN A 52 -5.45 0.83 -19.69
C ASN A 52 -5.33 1.77 -18.48
N ARG A 53 -4.08 2.08 -18.10
CA ARG A 53 -3.76 3.04 -17.03
C ARG A 53 -3.15 4.27 -17.69
N SER A 54 -3.90 5.38 -17.73
CA SER A 54 -3.45 6.64 -18.33
C SER A 54 -3.14 7.73 -17.30
N ILE A 55 -3.23 7.39 -16.02
CA ILE A 55 -2.86 8.31 -14.95
C ILE A 55 -1.35 8.55 -14.99
N ASP A 56 -0.97 9.81 -15.16
CA ASP A 56 0.43 10.21 -15.13
C ASP A 56 0.81 10.53 -13.68
N ILE A 57 1.67 9.70 -13.12
CA ILE A 57 2.10 9.80 -11.73
C ILE A 57 3.61 9.86 -11.74
N PRO A 58 4.22 10.89 -11.13
CA PRO A 58 5.67 10.99 -11.08
C PRO A 58 6.28 9.76 -10.40
N MET A 59 7.28 9.20 -11.07
CA MET A 59 8.07 8.07 -10.58
C MET A 59 9.46 8.58 -10.18
N VAL A 60 10.05 7.95 -9.17
CA VAL A 60 11.35 8.32 -8.62
C VAL A 60 12.25 7.09 -8.66
N ASP A 61 13.46 7.29 -9.17
CA ASP A 61 14.51 6.26 -9.18
C ASP A 61 15.09 6.03 -7.77
N PRO A 62 15.63 4.83 -7.48
CA PRO A 62 16.29 4.61 -6.21
C PRO A 62 17.53 5.50 -6.08
N THR A 63 17.84 5.94 -4.85
CA THR A 63 18.98 6.80 -4.54
C THR A 63 20.01 6.03 -3.70
N PRO A 64 20.93 5.25 -4.32
CA PRO A 64 21.81 4.35 -3.58
C PRO A 64 23.03 5.05 -2.96
N TYR A 65 23.32 6.29 -3.37
CA TYR A 65 24.53 7.03 -2.97
C TYR A 65 24.18 8.24 -2.10
N ALA A 66 25.03 8.53 -1.11
CA ALA A 66 24.82 9.62 -0.15
C ALA A 66 25.29 11.00 -0.65
N ASP A 67 26.03 11.04 -1.76
CA ASP A 67 26.67 12.23 -2.31
C ASP A 67 25.80 12.96 -3.36
N THR A 68 24.53 12.59 -3.48
CA THR A 68 23.59 13.28 -4.37
C THR A 68 23.33 14.72 -3.92
N LYS A 69 22.87 15.56 -4.86
CA LYS A 69 22.44 16.93 -4.61
C LYS A 69 20.98 17.10 -5.05
N PRO A 70 20.04 17.41 -4.14
CA PRO A 70 20.22 17.55 -2.69
C PRO A 70 20.63 16.23 -2.02
N ALA A 71 21.17 16.34 -0.80
CA ALA A 71 21.54 15.16 -0.01
C ALA A 71 20.27 14.34 0.29
N PRO A 72 20.33 13.00 0.19
CA PRO A 72 19.16 12.17 0.42
C PRO A 72 18.84 12.08 1.92
N ILE A 73 17.56 11.95 2.26
CA ILE A 73 17.15 11.73 3.66
C ILE A 73 17.25 10.25 4.06
N ALA A 74 17.18 9.35 3.08
CA ALA A 74 17.45 7.92 3.20
C ALA A 74 18.04 7.40 1.87
N LEU A 75 18.89 6.38 1.95
CA LEU A 75 19.40 5.67 0.77
C LEU A 75 18.36 4.65 0.32
N SER A 76 18.22 4.44 -0.98
CA SER A 76 17.34 3.42 -1.54
C SER A 76 17.94 2.63 -2.69
N GLN A 77 17.53 1.36 -2.81
CA GLN A 77 17.99 0.45 -3.87
C GLN A 77 16.93 -0.62 -4.17
N ASP A 78 16.87 -1.09 -5.40
CA ASP A 78 15.99 -2.18 -5.81
C ASP A 78 16.68 -3.54 -5.72
N ILE A 79 15.97 -4.54 -5.18
CA ILE A 79 16.46 -5.90 -4.96
C ILE A 79 15.40 -6.89 -5.47
N TYR A 80 15.77 -7.68 -6.48
CA TYR A 80 14.89 -8.68 -7.07
C TYR A 80 14.84 -9.96 -6.22
N LEU A 81 13.63 -10.42 -5.91
CA LEU A 81 13.38 -11.57 -5.03
C LEU A 81 13.71 -12.92 -5.68
N SER A 82 13.78 -12.98 -7.01
CA SER A 82 14.34 -14.11 -7.75
C SER A 82 14.80 -13.63 -9.13
N PRO A 83 15.73 -14.34 -9.80
CA PRO A 83 16.23 -13.92 -11.12
C PRO A 83 15.14 -13.70 -12.17
N ASN A 84 14.00 -14.39 -12.03
CA ASN A 84 12.89 -14.34 -12.97
C ASN A 84 11.62 -13.71 -12.37
N SER A 85 11.70 -13.16 -11.15
CA SER A 85 10.56 -12.55 -10.49
C SER A 85 10.26 -11.18 -11.08
N LYS A 86 8.99 -10.96 -11.46
CA LYS A 86 8.49 -9.61 -11.76
C LYS A 86 8.32 -8.76 -10.49
N ALA A 87 8.21 -9.40 -9.33
CA ALA A 87 8.17 -8.74 -8.03
C ALA A 87 9.58 -8.51 -7.48
N TYR A 88 9.81 -7.34 -6.92
CA TYR A 88 11.05 -6.93 -6.28
C TYR A 88 10.74 -6.10 -5.04
N ILE A 89 11.76 -5.76 -4.27
CA ILE A 89 11.62 -4.81 -3.16
C ILE A 89 12.49 -3.59 -3.42
N ARG A 90 12.00 -2.40 -3.07
CA ARG A 90 12.84 -1.23 -2.86
C ARG A 90 13.16 -1.12 -1.38
N LEU A 91 14.44 -1.23 -1.06
CA LEU A 91 14.94 -1.12 0.29
C LEU A 91 15.32 0.33 0.59
N TYR A 92 14.92 0.84 1.75
CA TYR A 92 15.22 2.19 2.25
C TYR A 92 16.00 2.10 3.56
N ILE A 93 17.14 2.77 3.62
CA ILE A 93 18.08 2.71 4.74
C ILE A 93 18.40 4.13 5.20
N PRO A 94 18.33 4.43 6.51
CA PRO A 94 18.74 5.73 7.03
C PRO A 94 20.19 6.03 6.65
N VAL A 95 20.50 7.26 6.23
CA VAL A 95 21.87 7.66 5.82
C VAL A 95 22.88 7.47 6.95
N ASN A 96 22.46 7.76 8.18
CA ASN A 96 23.29 7.66 9.39
C ASN A 96 22.64 6.71 10.39
N PRO A 97 22.69 5.39 10.16
CA PRO A 97 22.08 4.44 11.08
C PRO A 97 22.82 4.42 12.44
N PRO A 98 22.12 4.20 13.56
CA PRO A 98 22.74 4.05 14.87
C PRO A 98 23.85 2.99 14.86
N LYS A 99 25.05 3.39 15.32
CA LYS A 99 26.17 2.45 15.49
C LYS A 99 25.85 1.47 16.63
N ASN A 100 26.14 0.19 16.44
CA ASN A 100 26.00 -0.89 17.44
C ASN A 100 24.56 -1.28 17.83
N ARG A 101 23.55 -0.92 17.03
CA ARG A 101 22.18 -1.39 17.24
C ARG A 101 21.62 -1.94 15.93
N LYS A 102 20.90 -3.05 16.03
CA LYS A 102 20.12 -3.59 14.93
C LYS A 102 18.81 -2.82 14.77
N LEU A 103 18.47 -2.49 13.54
CA LEU A 103 17.25 -1.81 13.16
C LEU A 103 16.13 -2.84 12.88
N PRO A 104 14.88 -2.55 13.26
CA PRO A 104 13.74 -3.32 12.79
C PRO A 104 13.61 -3.22 11.27
N LEU A 105 13.09 -4.29 10.67
CA LEU A 105 12.70 -4.32 9.26
C LEU A 105 11.19 -4.11 9.16
N ILE A 106 10.77 -3.09 8.41
CA ILE A 106 9.37 -2.81 8.09
C ILE A 106 9.13 -3.28 6.66
N ILE A 107 8.16 -4.18 6.48
CA ILE A 107 7.67 -4.56 5.15
C ILE A 107 6.48 -3.65 4.81
N TYR A 108 6.58 -2.90 3.71
CA TYR A 108 5.55 -1.97 3.27
C TYR A 108 4.94 -2.42 1.95
N LEU A 109 3.61 -2.40 1.87
CA LEU A 109 2.84 -2.67 0.65
C LEU A 109 2.17 -1.36 0.24
N HIS A 110 2.42 -0.90 -0.98
CA HIS A 110 1.81 0.32 -1.48
C HIS A 110 0.29 0.14 -1.72
N GLY A 111 -0.44 1.26 -1.71
CA GLY A 111 -1.86 1.28 -2.03
C GLY A 111 -2.15 1.18 -3.53
N GLY A 112 -3.38 1.50 -3.93
CA GLY A 112 -3.82 1.46 -5.33
C GLY A 112 -4.76 0.32 -5.69
N ASP A 113 -5.47 -0.23 -4.69
CA ASP A 113 -6.51 -1.25 -4.86
C ASP A 113 -6.07 -2.47 -5.68
N PHE A 114 -4.79 -2.84 -5.58
CA PHE A 114 -4.13 -3.91 -6.36
C PHE A 114 -4.07 -3.68 -7.86
N VAL A 115 -4.48 -2.51 -8.35
CA VAL A 115 -4.59 -2.19 -9.77
C VAL A 115 -3.64 -1.07 -10.18
N LEU A 116 -3.22 -0.20 -9.26
CA LEU A 116 -2.40 0.98 -9.54
C LEU A 116 -1.14 1.06 -8.69
N PHE A 117 -0.26 1.97 -9.13
CA PHE A 117 0.98 2.39 -8.48
C PHE A 117 2.10 1.35 -8.47
N SER A 118 3.25 1.79 -7.99
CA SER A 118 4.49 1.02 -7.85
C SER A 118 5.30 1.59 -6.67
N VAL A 119 6.30 0.85 -6.20
CA VAL A 119 7.29 1.33 -5.21
C VAL A 119 8.02 2.59 -5.65
N SER A 120 8.09 2.85 -6.95
CA SER A 120 8.72 4.05 -7.52
C SER A 120 7.78 5.25 -7.58
N THR A 121 6.47 5.07 -7.34
CA THR A 121 5.52 6.19 -7.29
C THR A 121 5.92 7.18 -6.20
N VAL A 122 6.03 8.47 -6.55
CA VAL A 122 6.60 9.53 -5.69
C VAL A 122 5.98 9.59 -4.29
N ILE A 123 4.67 9.41 -4.16
CA ILE A 123 3.99 9.46 -2.86
C ILE A 123 4.43 8.32 -1.93
N PHE A 124 4.64 7.11 -2.47
CA PHE A 124 5.07 5.95 -1.70
C PHE A 124 6.58 5.95 -1.47
N HIS A 125 7.35 6.43 -2.45
CA HIS A 125 8.78 6.63 -2.32
C HIS A 125 9.11 7.60 -1.17
N ASN A 126 8.47 8.78 -1.17
CA ASN A 126 8.68 9.79 -0.14
C ASN A 126 8.22 9.29 1.24
N PHE A 127 7.08 8.61 1.31
CA PHE A 127 6.60 8.01 2.55
C PHE A 127 7.58 6.99 3.14
N CYS A 128 8.18 6.12 2.30
CA CYS A 128 9.17 5.15 2.77
C CYS A 128 10.49 5.82 3.20
N ASN A 129 10.93 6.86 2.50
CA ASN A 129 12.08 7.68 2.91
C ASN A 129 11.85 8.34 4.27
N ASP A 130 10.65 8.90 4.49
CA ASP A 130 10.27 9.52 5.75
C ASP A 130 10.27 8.50 6.88
N ILE A 131 9.71 7.30 6.67
CA ILE A 131 9.75 6.24 7.68
C ILE A 131 11.20 5.84 8.00
N ALA A 132 12.03 5.59 6.99
CA ALA A 132 13.41 5.15 7.20
C ALA A 132 14.30 6.22 7.87
N SER A 133 13.98 7.51 7.69
CA SER A 133 14.74 8.61 8.29
C SER A 133 14.27 8.96 9.70
N GLN A 134 12.95 8.98 9.93
CA GLN A 134 12.35 9.39 11.22
C GLN A 134 12.36 8.26 12.24
N PHE A 135 12.18 7.01 11.79
CA PHE A 135 12.31 5.83 12.62
C PHE A 135 13.66 5.17 12.31
N PRO A 136 14.46 4.79 13.31
CA PRO A 136 15.71 4.05 13.08
C PRO A 136 15.39 2.63 12.63
N ALA A 137 14.90 2.48 11.39
CA ALA A 137 14.33 1.28 10.81
C ALA A 137 14.78 1.15 9.35
N VAL A 138 14.86 -0.09 8.86
CA VAL A 138 14.98 -0.36 7.42
C VAL A 138 13.59 -0.65 6.88
N VAL A 139 13.23 -0.06 5.74
CA VAL A 139 11.94 -0.30 5.08
C VAL A 139 12.16 -1.08 3.79
N ALA A 140 11.44 -2.18 3.60
CA ALA A 140 11.36 -2.89 2.33
C ALA A 140 9.97 -2.67 1.74
N SER A 141 9.87 -1.77 0.77
CA SER A 141 8.66 -1.54 -0.01
C SER A 141 8.55 -2.59 -1.11
N VAL A 142 7.43 -3.31 -1.18
CA VAL A 142 7.25 -4.44 -2.11
C VAL A 142 6.59 -3.96 -3.39
N GLU A 143 7.24 -4.22 -4.52
CA GLU A 143 6.61 -4.17 -5.84
C GLU A 143 5.91 -5.50 -6.07
N PHE A 144 4.60 -5.51 -5.91
CA PHE A 144 3.77 -6.69 -6.16
C PHE A 144 3.05 -6.58 -7.50
N ARG A 145 2.68 -7.73 -8.07
CA ARG A 145 1.98 -7.78 -9.35
C ARG A 145 0.56 -7.23 -9.24
N LEU A 146 0.15 -6.46 -10.25
CA LEU A 146 -1.16 -5.80 -10.31
C LEU A 146 -2.19 -6.62 -11.08
N ALA A 147 -3.45 -6.44 -10.71
CA ALA A 147 -4.63 -6.89 -11.43
C ALA A 147 -4.99 -5.89 -12.55
N PRO A 148 -5.64 -6.34 -13.64
CA PRO A 148 -6.20 -7.68 -13.88
C PRO A 148 -5.18 -8.68 -14.45
N GLU A 149 -3.98 -8.25 -14.83
CA GLU A 149 -2.96 -9.09 -15.45
C GLU A 149 -2.52 -10.23 -14.52
N ASN A 150 -2.49 -9.94 -13.22
CA ASN A 150 -2.20 -10.90 -12.16
C ASN A 150 -3.21 -10.71 -11.04
N ARG A 151 -4.37 -11.34 -11.18
CA ARG A 151 -5.42 -11.30 -10.15
C ARG A 151 -4.93 -11.90 -8.83
N LEU A 152 -5.60 -11.56 -7.74
CA LEU A 152 -5.39 -12.21 -6.46
C LEU A 152 -5.51 -13.75 -6.62
N PRO A 153 -4.63 -14.53 -5.98
CA PRO A 153 -3.75 -14.18 -4.86
C PRO A 153 -2.34 -13.68 -5.21
N ALA A 154 -2.03 -13.35 -6.47
CA ALA A 154 -0.66 -13.05 -6.91
C ALA A 154 0.08 -11.99 -6.05
N ALA A 155 -0.59 -10.90 -5.68
CA ALA A 155 -0.02 -9.87 -4.82
C ALA A 155 0.30 -10.39 -3.39
N TYR A 156 -0.50 -11.33 -2.87
CA TYR A 156 -0.26 -11.95 -1.57
C TYR A 156 0.96 -12.88 -1.63
N ASP A 157 1.10 -13.64 -2.70
CA ASP A 157 2.27 -14.49 -2.91
C ASP A 157 3.56 -13.65 -2.97
N ASP A 158 3.51 -12.50 -3.66
CA ASP A 158 4.64 -11.57 -3.75
C ASP A 158 4.97 -10.95 -2.38
N ALA A 159 3.96 -10.58 -1.60
CA ALA A 159 4.14 -10.07 -0.23
C ALA A 159 4.75 -11.14 0.70
N LEU A 160 4.26 -12.38 0.65
CA LEU A 160 4.82 -13.49 1.41
C LEU A 160 6.27 -13.78 1.02
N ASN A 161 6.57 -13.76 -0.29
CA ASN A 161 7.94 -13.88 -0.78
C ASN A 161 8.84 -12.78 -0.22
N ALA A 162 8.38 -11.53 -0.16
CA ALA A 162 9.14 -10.43 0.42
C ALA A 162 9.35 -10.59 1.95
N ILE A 163 8.36 -11.12 2.67
CA ILE A 163 8.46 -11.39 4.12
C ILE A 163 9.48 -12.48 4.42
N PHE A 164 9.52 -13.54 3.60
CA PHE A 164 10.41 -14.69 3.81
C PHE A 164 11.77 -14.55 3.13
N TRP A 165 11.91 -13.65 2.14
CA TRP A 165 13.15 -13.34 1.44
C TRP A 165 14.37 -13.14 2.37
N PRO A 166 14.26 -12.41 3.49
CA PRO A 166 15.38 -12.24 4.41
C PRO A 166 15.92 -13.54 5.02
N ARG A 167 15.12 -14.61 5.04
CA ARG A 167 15.51 -15.93 5.56
C ARG A 167 16.23 -16.78 4.51
N THR A 168 15.93 -16.56 3.23
CA THR A 168 16.33 -17.47 2.14
C THR A 168 17.61 -17.04 1.43
N ARG A 169 18.10 -15.81 1.65
CA ARG A 169 19.36 -15.34 1.08
C ARG A 169 20.35 -14.84 2.15
N PRO A 170 21.65 -15.18 2.02
CA PRO A 170 22.69 -14.51 2.79
C PRO A 170 22.63 -13.02 2.52
N TRP A 171 22.48 -12.27 3.60
CA TRP A 171 22.36 -10.83 3.60
C TRP A 171 23.71 -10.23 3.16
N GLY A 172 23.87 -9.90 1.86
CA GLY A 172 25.11 -9.29 1.38
C GLY A 172 25.42 -9.37 -0.12
N SER A 173 24.79 -10.28 -0.88
CA SER A 173 25.25 -10.54 -2.26
C SER A 173 24.59 -9.73 -3.37
N ALA A 174 23.53 -8.95 -3.07
CA ALA A 174 22.67 -8.36 -4.11
C ALA A 174 22.47 -6.83 -4.02
N ALA A 175 23.10 -6.17 -3.05
CA ALA A 175 22.79 -4.77 -2.74
C ALA A 175 24.04 -3.91 -2.79
N VAL A 176 23.90 -2.76 -3.45
CA VAL A 176 24.94 -1.76 -3.72
C VAL A 176 25.28 -0.96 -2.45
N ILE A 177 24.31 -0.75 -1.55
CA ILE A 177 24.52 0.03 -0.32
C ILE A 177 25.42 -0.75 0.66
N PRO A 178 26.66 -0.31 0.97
CA PRO A 178 27.59 -1.07 1.79
C PRO A 178 27.08 -1.27 3.23
N GLY A 179 27.31 -2.45 3.81
CA GLY A 179 27.05 -2.72 5.23
C GLY A 179 25.58 -2.81 5.63
N TRP A 180 24.62 -2.57 4.73
CA TRP A 180 23.19 -2.62 5.03
C TRP A 180 22.74 -3.94 5.67
N SER A 181 23.35 -5.05 5.27
CA SER A 181 23.03 -6.37 5.76
C SER A 181 23.31 -6.55 7.24
N THR A 182 24.27 -5.78 7.75
CA THR A 182 24.63 -5.75 9.17
C THR A 182 23.71 -4.85 9.98
N LEU A 183 22.86 -4.04 9.35
CA LEU A 183 21.95 -3.13 10.06
C LEU A 183 20.71 -3.84 10.57
N ILE A 184 20.31 -4.96 9.97
CA ILE A 184 19.07 -5.65 10.32
C ILE A 184 19.42 -6.82 11.25
N SER A 185 18.55 -7.06 12.24
CA SER A 185 18.65 -8.26 13.08
C SER A 185 18.51 -9.49 12.19
N PRO A 186 19.34 -10.54 12.32
CA PRO A 186 19.08 -11.86 11.71
C PRO A 186 17.82 -12.56 12.25
N GLY A 187 16.94 -11.82 12.93
CA GLY A 187 15.89 -12.28 13.80
C GLY A 187 14.63 -12.71 13.06
N PHE A 188 14.73 -13.82 12.35
CA PHE A 188 13.61 -14.75 12.17
C PHE A 188 14.08 -16.20 12.30
N SER A 189 15.04 -16.47 13.19
CA SER A 189 15.45 -17.86 13.52
C SER A 189 14.44 -18.59 14.42
N CYS A 190 13.40 -17.91 14.92
CA CYS A 190 12.39 -18.52 15.81
C CYS A 190 11.38 -19.44 15.10
N TRP A 191 11.50 -19.63 13.78
CA TRP A 191 10.59 -20.50 13.01
C TRP A 191 11.33 -21.47 12.09
N ALA A 192 12.56 -21.87 12.46
CA ALA A 192 13.05 -23.16 12.00
C ALA A 192 12.05 -24.21 12.50
N ALA A 193 11.30 -24.81 11.59
CA ALA A 193 10.46 -25.96 11.90
C ALA A 193 11.30 -26.94 12.73
N ALA A 194 10.80 -27.30 13.91
CA ALA A 194 11.38 -28.43 14.63
C ALA A 194 11.45 -29.60 13.63
N PRO A 195 12.61 -30.28 13.51
CA PRO A 195 12.69 -31.46 12.65
C PRO A 195 11.57 -32.40 13.10
N ALA A 196 10.80 -32.91 12.13
CA ALA A 196 9.77 -33.91 12.40
C ALA A 196 10.41 -35.01 13.25
N ALA A 197 9.90 -35.20 14.46
CA ALA A 197 10.27 -36.32 15.30
C ALA A 197 9.97 -37.60 14.51
N THR A 198 10.97 -38.46 14.46
CA THR A 198 10.99 -39.79 13.83
C THR A 198 9.77 -40.63 14.11
#